data_AF-A0A7S0CMH6-F1
#
_entry.id   AF-A0A7S0CMH6-F1
#
_cell.length_a   1.000
_cell.length_b   1.000
_cell.length_c   1.000
_cell.angle_alpha   90.00
_cell.angle_beta   90.00
_cell.angle_gamma   90.00
#
_symmetry.space_group_name_H-M   'P 1'
#
loop_
_entity.id
_entity.type
_entity.pdbx_description
1 polymer ?
#
loop_
_entity_poly.entity_id
_entity_poly.type
_entity_poly.pdbx_seq_one_letter_code
_entity_poly.pdbx_strand_id
1 'polypeptide(L)'
;MSKRFHVKAGYCNAMGTLNGFCVLDSGQCGPGQGFTSTKLTDSAGFFRSCTTRDNTEGIFLGACGEGCASDETSCDTDFSLDFGAELRAGCTMKKAAYGDCDGRCVWSANDCSNSETYGFTENCTCDQVQVGACQGLAVGEPMFCAVSPGACDPSQEWRTIAQLAEQDISCYLCRGASKPQPVAPKPDPLPLSPPTMQPTSTPTMQPTTEVVESMPLAVEEDNNVAMIGGIVGGVAAGLLVLIGVLFFRRKRKEGKPLSNLNPDRIDVENEELSVG
;
A
#
# COMPACT_ATOMS: atom_id res chain seq x y z
N MET A 1 -1.78 -17.54 17.97
CA MET A 1 -0.77 -17.50 16.89
C MET A 1 -1.21 -16.38 15.99
N SER A 2 -0.50 -15.25 15.98
CA SER A 2 -0.91 -14.08 15.20
C SER A 2 -1.11 -14.44 13.73
N LYS A 3 -2.19 -13.92 13.13
CA LYS A 3 -2.44 -14.10 11.71
C LYS A 3 -1.49 -13.19 10.93
N ARG A 4 -0.64 -13.83 10.12
CA ARG A 4 0.34 -13.14 9.28
C ARG A 4 -0.23 -12.89 7.88
N PHE A 5 -0.26 -11.62 7.49
CA PHE A 5 -0.64 -11.18 6.14
C PHE A 5 0.52 -10.45 5.46
N HIS A 6 0.43 -10.28 4.15
CA HIS A 6 1.44 -9.60 3.34
C HIS A 6 0.83 -8.53 2.44
N VAL A 7 1.63 -7.54 2.06
CA VAL A 7 1.21 -6.45 1.17
C VAL A 7 0.80 -6.98 -0.19
N LYS A 8 -0.25 -6.36 -0.71
CA LYS A 8 -0.68 -6.53 -2.10
C LYS A 8 -0.60 -5.16 -2.78
N ALA A 9 -0.13 -5.15 -4.01
CA ALA A 9 0.03 -3.93 -4.77
C ALA A 9 -1.28 -3.51 -5.47
N GLY A 10 -1.47 -2.19 -5.55
CA GLY A 10 -2.41 -1.58 -6.46
C GLY A 10 -1.84 -1.44 -7.87
N TYR A 11 -2.53 -0.65 -8.68
CA TYR A 11 -2.21 -0.46 -10.08
C TYR A 11 -2.34 1.02 -10.47
N CYS A 12 -1.29 1.58 -11.06
CA CYS A 12 -1.35 2.90 -11.71
C CYS A 12 -1.59 2.73 -13.21
N ASN A 13 -2.52 3.49 -13.77
CA ASN A 13 -2.71 3.57 -15.22
C ASN A 13 -2.97 4.99 -15.70
N ALA A 14 -2.47 5.33 -16.89
CA ALA A 14 -2.87 6.58 -17.51
C ALA A 14 -4.34 6.49 -17.94
N MET A 15 -5.13 7.54 -17.67
CA MET A 15 -6.55 7.57 -18.02
C MET A 15 -6.76 7.24 -19.50
N GLY A 16 -7.60 6.23 -19.78
CA GLY A 16 -7.89 5.80 -21.15
C GLY A 16 -6.87 4.85 -21.78
N THR A 17 -5.89 4.37 -21.02
CA THR A 17 -4.92 3.36 -21.49
C THR A 17 -5.00 2.07 -20.69
N LEU A 18 -4.69 0.95 -21.34
CA LEU A 18 -4.51 -0.34 -20.67
C LEU A 18 -3.09 -0.53 -20.11
N ASN A 19 -2.17 0.37 -20.47
CA ASN A 19 -0.79 0.34 -19.99
C ASN A 19 -0.73 0.92 -18.58
N GLY A 20 -0.18 0.14 -17.67
CA GLY A 20 0.00 0.52 -16.29
C GLY A 20 1.03 -0.38 -15.62
N PHE A 21 1.26 -0.12 -14.34
CA PHE A 21 2.27 -0.82 -13.55
C PHE A 21 1.80 -0.96 -12.11
N CYS A 22 2.34 -1.97 -11.43
CA CYS A 22 2.03 -2.24 -10.04
C CYS A 22 2.72 -1.22 -9.13
N VAL A 23 2.01 -0.77 -8.11
CA VAL A 23 2.49 0.20 -7.11
C VAL A 23 1.98 -0.17 -5.72
N LEU A 24 2.70 0.26 -4.70
CA LEU A 24 2.33 0.05 -3.30
C LEU A 24 1.43 1.15 -2.76
N ASP A 25 1.50 2.36 -3.34
CA ASP A 25 0.78 3.55 -2.89
C ASP A 25 0.38 4.45 -4.07
N SER A 26 -0.68 5.24 -3.91
CA SER A 26 -1.12 6.20 -4.92
C SER A 26 -0.12 7.32 -5.21
N GLY A 27 0.74 7.67 -4.25
CA GLY A 27 1.81 8.65 -4.44
C GLY A 27 2.89 8.21 -5.43
N GLN A 28 2.95 6.92 -5.77
CA GLN A 28 3.86 6.39 -6.80
C GLN A 28 3.31 6.55 -8.22
N CYS A 29 2.04 6.94 -8.37
CA CYS A 29 1.47 7.23 -9.69
C CYS A 29 1.98 8.58 -10.21
N GLY A 30 2.33 8.62 -11.49
CA GLY A 30 2.73 9.85 -12.16
C GLY A 30 1.55 10.82 -12.37
N PRO A 31 1.84 12.09 -12.70
CA PRO A 31 0.79 13.08 -12.97
C PRO A 31 -0.20 12.62 -14.04
N GLY A 32 -1.50 12.68 -13.74
CA GLY A 32 -2.58 12.29 -14.66
C GLY A 32 -2.84 10.77 -14.74
N GLN A 33 -2.17 9.97 -13.92
CA GLN A 33 -2.49 8.55 -13.75
C GLN A 33 -3.54 8.37 -12.65
N GLY A 34 -4.41 7.38 -12.84
CA GLY A 34 -5.33 6.91 -11.80
C GLY A 34 -4.67 5.80 -10.99
N PHE A 35 -4.94 5.79 -9.69
CA PHE A 35 -4.60 4.68 -8.80
C PHE A 35 -5.83 3.79 -8.61
N THR A 36 -5.63 2.48 -8.73
CA THR A 36 -6.62 1.45 -8.39
C THR A 36 -6.06 0.61 -7.25
N SER A 37 -6.77 0.57 -6.12
CA SER A 37 -6.34 -0.22 -4.96
C SER A 37 -6.33 -1.72 -5.25
N THR A 38 -5.68 -2.47 -4.36
CA THR A 38 -5.74 -3.93 -4.32
C THR A 38 -7.17 -4.49 -4.30
N LYS A 39 -8.10 -3.88 -3.56
CA LYS A 39 -9.48 -4.40 -3.41
C LYS A 39 -10.19 -4.45 -4.76
N LEU A 40 -10.06 -3.39 -5.54
CA LEU A 40 -10.61 -3.29 -6.89
C LEU A 40 -9.84 -4.18 -7.87
N THR A 41 -8.52 -4.25 -7.71
CA THR A 41 -7.59 -5.06 -8.51
C THR A 41 -7.88 -6.56 -8.42
N ASP A 42 -8.19 -7.09 -7.23
CA ASP A 42 -8.51 -8.51 -7.03
C ASP A 42 -9.86 -8.91 -7.70
N SER A 43 -10.77 -7.94 -7.80
CA SER A 43 -12.11 -8.11 -8.37
C SER A 43 -12.11 -8.02 -9.90
N ALA A 44 -11.30 -7.13 -10.46
CA ALA A 44 -11.14 -6.95 -11.89
C ALA A 44 -10.01 -7.85 -12.41
N GLY A 45 -10.35 -9.05 -12.88
CA GLY A 45 -9.43 -10.15 -13.22
C GLY A 45 -8.19 -9.80 -14.07
N PHE A 46 -8.17 -8.68 -14.79
CA PHE A 46 -7.00 -8.19 -15.54
C PHE A 46 -5.85 -7.72 -14.63
N PHE A 47 -6.13 -7.16 -13.46
CA PHE A 47 -5.09 -6.56 -12.61
C PHE A 47 -4.53 -7.51 -11.54
N ARG A 48 -5.01 -8.76 -11.51
CA ARG A 48 -4.53 -9.80 -10.57
C ARG A 48 -3.04 -10.08 -10.66
N SER A 49 -2.38 -9.66 -11.73
CA SER A 49 -0.92 -9.71 -11.82
C SER A 49 -0.27 -8.99 -10.63
N CYS A 50 -0.75 -7.82 -10.23
CA CYS A 50 -0.14 -7.01 -9.16
C CYS A 50 -0.29 -7.60 -7.75
N THR A 51 -1.16 -8.58 -7.55
CA THR A 51 -1.33 -9.21 -6.23
C THR A 51 -0.54 -10.51 -6.07
N THR A 52 0.18 -10.92 -7.12
CA THR A 52 1.13 -12.04 -7.07
C THR A 52 2.41 -11.65 -6.34
N ARG A 53 3.04 -12.63 -5.68
CA ARG A 53 4.28 -12.41 -4.91
C ARG A 53 5.37 -11.77 -5.77
N ASP A 54 5.62 -12.32 -6.96
CA ASP A 54 6.72 -11.87 -7.81
C ASP A 54 6.52 -10.45 -8.32
N ASN A 55 5.28 -10.08 -8.65
CA ASN A 55 5.00 -8.72 -9.11
C ASN A 55 4.99 -7.72 -7.95
N THR A 56 4.44 -8.05 -6.78
CA THR A 56 4.53 -7.17 -5.60
C THR A 56 5.99 -6.95 -5.23
N GLU A 57 6.75 -8.03 -4.99
CA GLU A 57 8.14 -7.95 -4.52
C GLU A 57 9.10 -7.39 -5.61
N GLY A 58 8.64 -7.31 -6.85
CA GLY A 58 9.34 -6.71 -7.99
C GLY A 58 9.04 -5.21 -8.20
N ILE A 59 8.19 -4.59 -7.36
CA ILE A 59 7.89 -3.17 -7.48
C ILE A 59 9.14 -2.34 -7.22
N PHE A 60 9.32 -1.35 -8.10
CA PHE A 60 10.42 -0.42 -8.01
C PHE A 60 10.18 0.59 -6.89
N LEU A 61 11.22 0.81 -6.09
CA LEU A 61 11.25 1.84 -5.06
C LEU A 61 12.05 3.05 -5.53
N GLY A 62 12.08 4.10 -4.71
CA GLY A 62 12.98 5.22 -4.94
C GLY A 62 14.44 4.81 -4.74
N ALA A 63 15.36 5.61 -5.27
CA ALA A 63 16.79 5.43 -5.05
C ALA A 63 17.33 6.57 -4.20
N CYS A 64 18.40 6.24 -3.49
CA CYS A 64 18.96 7.02 -2.41
C CYS A 64 20.48 6.94 -2.49
N GLY A 65 21.11 7.83 -3.25
CA GLY A 65 22.52 7.68 -3.62
C GLY A 65 22.76 6.36 -4.37
N GLU A 66 23.53 5.45 -3.76
CA GLU A 66 23.80 4.11 -4.31
C GLU A 66 22.79 3.05 -3.84
N GLY A 67 21.90 3.39 -2.92
CA GLY A 67 20.92 2.49 -2.31
C GLY A 67 19.49 2.70 -2.83
N CYS A 68 18.56 1.94 -2.23
CA CYS A 68 17.14 2.01 -2.53
C CYS A 68 16.37 2.31 -1.25
N ALA A 69 15.40 3.22 -1.34
CA ALA A 69 14.62 3.68 -0.22
C ALA A 69 13.12 3.67 -0.56
N SER A 70 12.31 3.40 0.44
CA SER A 70 10.85 3.42 0.38
C SER A 70 10.29 4.83 0.12
N ASP A 71 10.90 5.84 0.73
CA ASP A 71 10.55 7.26 0.60
C ASP A 71 11.74 8.19 0.91
N GLU A 72 11.50 9.50 0.75
CA GLU A 72 12.47 10.56 1.02
C GLU A 72 12.92 10.60 2.49
N THR A 73 12.05 10.23 3.43
CA THR A 73 12.41 10.25 4.86
C THR A 73 13.36 9.12 5.25
N SER A 74 13.44 8.10 4.41
CA SER A 74 14.33 6.95 4.56
C SER A 74 15.69 7.18 3.91
N CYS A 75 15.97 8.44 3.52
CA CYS A 75 17.17 8.85 2.85
C CYS A 75 17.97 9.90 3.61
N ASP A 76 19.26 9.62 3.80
CA ASP A 76 20.24 10.62 4.26
C ASP A 76 20.77 11.50 3.10
N THR A 77 20.49 11.12 1.85
CA THR A 77 20.97 11.76 0.62
C THR A 77 19.80 12.16 -0.29
N ASP A 78 20.09 12.75 -1.45
CA ASP A 78 19.06 13.15 -2.41
C ASP A 78 18.20 11.95 -2.84
N PHE A 79 16.94 11.95 -2.40
CA PHE A 79 15.94 10.99 -2.85
C PHE A 79 15.43 11.37 -4.23
N SER A 80 15.32 10.39 -5.11
CA SER A 80 14.62 10.57 -6.38
C SER A 80 13.66 9.41 -6.60
N LEU A 81 12.61 9.69 -7.36
CA LEU A 81 11.68 8.69 -7.92
C LEU A 81 11.83 8.58 -9.44
N ASP A 82 12.58 9.51 -10.04
CA ASP A 82 12.77 9.60 -11.49
C ASP A 82 14.18 9.14 -11.85
N PHE A 83 14.30 7.85 -12.14
CA PHE A 83 15.55 7.28 -12.63
C PHE A 83 15.38 6.71 -14.03
N GLY A 84 16.47 6.82 -14.79
CA GLY A 84 16.66 6.08 -16.03
C GLY A 84 16.49 4.57 -15.82
N ALA A 85 16.20 3.86 -16.90
CA ALA A 85 15.84 2.44 -16.90
C ALA A 85 16.88 1.52 -16.23
N GLU A 86 18.16 1.90 -16.21
CA GLU A 86 19.25 1.11 -15.61
C GLU A 86 19.18 1.03 -14.08
N LEU A 87 18.99 2.17 -13.40
CA LEU A 87 18.88 2.20 -11.92
C LEU A 87 17.59 1.54 -11.44
N ARG A 88 16.53 1.58 -12.25
CA ARG A 88 15.27 0.87 -11.95
C ARG A 88 15.50 -0.63 -11.76
N ALA A 89 16.35 -1.28 -12.55
CA ALA A 89 16.58 -2.73 -12.42
C ALA A 89 17.20 -3.16 -11.07
N GLY A 90 17.82 -2.24 -10.34
CA GLY A 90 18.45 -2.50 -9.04
C GLY A 90 17.50 -2.34 -7.85
N CYS A 91 16.60 -1.35 -7.89
CA CYS A 91 15.82 -0.93 -6.73
C CYS A 91 14.43 -1.56 -6.66
N THR A 92 14.40 -2.86 -6.36
CA THR A 92 13.17 -3.59 -6.04
C THR A 92 13.03 -3.79 -4.54
N MET A 93 11.81 -4.06 -4.06
CA MET A 93 11.57 -4.38 -2.65
C MET A 93 12.48 -5.50 -2.11
N LYS A 94 12.81 -6.52 -2.92
CA LYS A 94 13.71 -7.61 -2.48
C LYS A 94 15.13 -7.14 -2.15
N LYS A 95 15.57 -6.04 -2.77
CA LYS A 95 16.95 -5.53 -2.69
C LYS A 95 17.05 -4.23 -1.92
N ALA A 96 15.92 -3.64 -1.55
CA ALA A 96 15.90 -2.41 -0.79
C ALA A 96 16.32 -2.67 0.66
N ALA A 97 16.98 -1.67 1.22
CA ALA A 97 17.23 -1.60 2.64
C ALA A 97 16.07 -0.86 3.30
N TYR A 98 15.89 -1.14 4.60
CA TYR A 98 14.75 -0.68 5.36
C TYR A 98 15.21 -0.06 6.68
N GLY A 99 14.31 0.68 7.31
CA GLY A 99 14.57 1.26 8.62
C GLY A 99 14.34 0.26 9.74
N ASP A 100 14.88 0.62 10.89
CA ASP A 100 14.65 0.02 12.19
C ASP A 100 14.17 1.09 13.17
N CYS A 101 13.12 0.78 13.92
CA CYS A 101 12.67 1.54 15.08
C CYS A 101 12.86 0.64 16.31
N ASP A 102 13.91 0.87 17.11
CA ASP A 102 14.20 0.14 18.35
C ASP A 102 14.13 -1.40 18.23
N GLY A 103 14.66 -1.96 17.14
CA GLY A 103 14.71 -3.40 16.85
C GLY A 103 13.54 -3.93 16.01
N ARG A 104 12.63 -3.06 15.56
CA ARG A 104 11.54 -3.39 14.66
C ARG A 104 11.80 -2.84 13.25
N CYS A 105 11.85 -3.74 12.27
CA CYS A 105 11.97 -3.35 10.87
C CYS A 105 10.70 -2.62 10.39
N VAL A 106 10.88 -1.44 9.82
CA VAL A 106 9.81 -0.56 9.35
C VAL A 106 9.98 -0.13 7.90
N TRP A 107 8.86 0.25 7.29
CA TRP A 107 8.84 0.72 5.92
C TRP A 107 9.49 2.10 5.80
N SER A 108 9.16 3.03 6.70
CA SER A 108 9.64 4.42 6.68
C SER A 108 9.88 4.96 8.09
N ALA A 109 10.52 6.13 8.19
CA ALA A 109 10.66 6.84 9.47
C ALA A 109 9.30 7.23 10.09
N ASN A 110 8.28 7.42 9.27
CA ASN A 110 6.93 7.75 9.72
C ASN A 110 6.22 6.58 10.44
N ASP A 111 6.74 5.37 10.33
CA ASP A 111 6.23 4.17 11.01
C ASP A 111 6.84 3.98 12.42
N CYS A 112 7.79 4.84 12.80
CA CYS A 112 8.27 4.95 14.17
C CYS A 112 7.29 5.76 15.02
N SER A 113 7.15 5.36 16.26
CA SER A 113 6.50 6.14 17.32
C SER A 113 7.38 7.33 17.70
N ASN A 114 6.80 8.39 18.25
CA ASN A 114 7.54 9.59 18.68
C ASN A 114 8.65 9.32 19.72
N SER A 115 8.63 8.16 20.38
CA SER A 115 9.63 7.72 21.35
C SER A 115 10.71 6.80 20.78
N GLU A 116 10.52 6.27 19.57
CA GLU A 116 11.46 5.36 18.91
C GLU A 116 12.46 6.18 18.08
N THR A 117 13.70 5.68 17.98
CA THR A 117 14.69 6.30 17.08
C THR A 117 14.72 5.53 15.77
N TYR A 118 14.50 6.24 14.66
CA TYR A 118 14.67 5.67 13.33
C TYR A 118 16.16 5.51 13.01
N GLY A 119 16.57 4.32 12.57
CA GLY A 119 17.89 4.05 12.04
C GLY A 119 17.81 3.24 10.76
N PHE A 120 18.51 3.66 9.72
CA PHE A 120 18.66 2.86 8.51
C PHE A 120 19.54 1.62 8.80
N THR A 121 19.12 0.44 8.36
CA THR A 121 19.86 -0.81 8.62
C THR A 121 19.77 -1.81 7.47
N GLU A 122 20.88 -2.50 7.21
CA GLU A 122 20.92 -3.62 6.25
C GLU A 122 20.40 -4.92 6.87
N ASN A 123 20.18 -4.96 8.19
CA ASN A 123 19.71 -6.16 8.87
C ASN A 123 18.22 -6.42 8.67
N CYS A 124 17.49 -5.44 8.14
CA CYS A 124 16.07 -5.55 7.88
C CYS A 124 15.83 -6.04 6.47
N THR A 125 15.29 -7.25 6.37
CA THR A 125 14.82 -7.84 5.11
C THR A 125 13.33 -7.54 4.91
N CYS A 126 12.87 -7.53 3.67
CA CYS A 126 11.50 -7.13 3.36
C CYS A 126 10.42 -8.00 4.03
N ASP A 127 10.72 -9.25 4.42
CA ASP A 127 9.77 -10.07 5.18
C ASP A 127 9.76 -9.79 6.69
N GLN A 128 10.71 -9.01 7.20
CA GLN A 128 10.70 -8.54 8.59
C GLN A 128 9.99 -7.21 8.76
N VAL A 129 9.91 -6.42 7.68
CA VAL A 129 9.28 -5.09 7.66
C VAL A 129 7.80 -5.19 7.98
N GLN A 130 7.39 -4.57 9.09
CA GLN A 130 5.99 -4.44 9.48
C GLN A 130 5.36 -3.22 8.83
N VAL A 131 4.09 -3.36 8.45
CA VAL A 131 3.32 -2.30 7.76
C VAL A 131 1.89 -2.25 8.29
N GLY A 132 1.17 -1.19 7.95
CA GLY A 132 -0.24 -1.04 8.27
C GLY A 132 -1.17 -1.88 7.37
N ALA A 133 -2.45 -1.55 7.43
CA ALA A 133 -3.49 -2.20 6.63
C ALA A 133 -4.64 -1.25 6.29
N CYS A 134 -5.37 -1.59 5.23
CA CYS A 134 -6.64 -0.97 4.90
C CYS A 134 -7.77 -1.91 5.32
N GLN A 135 -8.63 -1.44 6.22
CA GLN A 135 -9.80 -2.17 6.71
C GLN A 135 -11.07 -1.64 6.04
N GLY A 136 -11.90 -2.51 5.47
CA GLY A 136 -13.18 -2.10 4.92
C GLY A 136 -14.14 -1.58 6.00
N LEU A 137 -14.90 -0.52 5.68
CA LEU A 137 -15.88 0.07 6.60
C LEU A 137 -17.16 -0.77 6.74
N ALA A 138 -17.48 -1.57 5.72
CA ALA A 138 -18.64 -2.45 5.75
C ALA A 138 -18.34 -3.77 6.47
N VAL A 139 -19.32 -4.27 7.23
CA VAL A 139 -19.19 -5.53 7.98
C VAL A 139 -18.89 -6.68 7.03
N GLY A 140 -17.84 -7.43 7.32
CA GLY A 140 -17.41 -8.59 6.52
C GLY A 140 -16.49 -8.24 5.35
N GLU A 141 -16.17 -6.96 5.12
CA GLU A 141 -15.14 -6.63 4.13
C GLU A 141 -13.76 -7.08 4.60
N PRO A 142 -12.98 -7.74 3.71
CA PRO A 142 -11.64 -8.19 4.06
C PRO A 142 -10.69 -7.01 4.26
N MET A 143 -9.78 -7.17 5.23
CA MET A 143 -8.62 -6.31 5.43
C MET A 143 -7.48 -6.73 4.49
N PHE A 144 -6.67 -5.78 4.05
CA PHE A 144 -5.45 -6.03 3.28
C PHE A 144 -4.29 -5.20 3.80
N CYS A 145 -3.08 -5.77 3.84
CA CYS A 145 -1.89 -5.01 4.23
C CYS A 145 -1.52 -3.99 3.16
N ALA A 146 -1.08 -2.82 3.62
CA ALA A 146 -0.72 -1.68 2.79
C ALA A 146 0.40 -0.88 3.48
N VAL A 147 1.20 -0.16 2.70
CA VAL A 147 2.36 0.59 3.22
C VAL A 147 2.03 2.01 3.67
N SER A 148 0.84 2.50 3.33
CA SER A 148 0.44 3.89 3.56
C SER A 148 -1.09 4.05 3.46
N PRO A 149 -1.66 5.12 4.05
CA PRO A 149 -3.08 5.44 3.90
C PRO A 149 -3.49 5.72 2.46
N GLY A 150 -2.57 6.22 1.62
CA GLY A 150 -2.84 6.50 0.20
C GLY A 150 -3.08 5.25 -0.66
N ALA A 151 -2.80 4.06 -0.13
CA ALA A 151 -3.08 2.78 -0.78
C ALA A 151 -4.52 2.30 -0.51
N CYS A 152 -5.21 2.89 0.46
CA CYS A 152 -6.58 2.53 0.80
C CYS A 152 -7.60 3.16 -0.14
N ASP A 153 -8.69 2.44 -0.41
CA ASP A 153 -9.85 3.02 -1.08
C ASP A 153 -10.58 4.02 -0.17
N PRO A 154 -11.40 4.93 -0.74
CA PRO A 154 -12.28 5.79 0.04
C PRO A 154 -13.29 5.05 0.94
N SER A 155 -13.54 3.76 0.66
CA SER A 155 -14.42 2.90 1.47
C SER A 155 -13.67 2.15 2.58
N GLN A 156 -12.40 2.45 2.81
CA GLN A 156 -11.53 1.77 3.75
C GLN A 156 -10.92 2.76 4.74
N GLU A 157 -10.65 2.27 5.94
CA GLU A 157 -9.95 2.98 7.00
C GLU A 157 -8.52 2.45 7.12
N TRP A 158 -7.54 3.35 7.21
CA TRP A 158 -6.16 2.99 7.49
C TRP A 158 -5.99 2.54 8.94
N ARG A 159 -5.28 1.43 9.13
CA ARG A 159 -4.90 0.87 10.43
C ARG A 159 -3.39 0.85 10.57
N THR A 160 -2.89 1.41 11.66
CA THR A 160 -1.46 1.43 11.98
C THR A 160 -1.00 0.07 12.50
N ILE A 161 0.33 -0.13 12.55
CA ILE A 161 0.95 -1.36 13.09
C ILE A 161 0.48 -1.62 14.54
N ALA A 162 0.40 -0.57 15.37
CA ALA A 162 -0.05 -0.68 16.76
C ALA A 162 -1.52 -1.15 16.86
N GLN A 163 -2.42 -0.57 16.05
CA GLN A 163 -3.83 -0.96 16.04
C GLN A 163 -4.06 -2.40 15.56
N LEU A 164 -3.21 -2.89 14.66
CA LEU A 164 -3.26 -4.28 14.20
C LEU A 164 -2.80 -5.27 15.29
N ALA A 165 -1.77 -4.89 16.06
CA ALA A 165 -1.27 -5.70 17.16
C ALA A 165 -2.33 -5.93 18.26
N GLU A 166 -3.17 -4.93 18.53
CA GLU A 166 -4.31 -5.05 19.46
C GLU A 166 -5.33 -6.13 19.03
N GLN A 167 -5.34 -6.49 17.75
CA GLN A 167 -6.25 -7.49 17.16
C GLN A 167 -5.57 -8.86 16.89
N ASP A 168 -4.34 -9.06 17.38
CA ASP A 168 -3.50 -10.24 17.07
C ASP A 168 -3.29 -10.44 15.54
N ILE A 169 -3.24 -9.33 14.79
CA ILE A 169 -2.98 -9.30 13.34
C ILE A 169 -1.60 -8.71 13.09
N SER A 170 -0.83 -9.30 12.18
CA SER A 170 0.46 -8.75 11.77
C SER A 170 0.57 -8.68 10.25
N CYS A 171 0.82 -7.48 9.75
CA CYS A 171 1.02 -7.18 8.35
C CYS A 171 2.51 -6.98 8.06
N TYR A 172 3.00 -7.66 7.03
CA TYR A 172 4.39 -7.57 6.60
C TYR A 172 4.49 -7.18 5.14
N LEU A 173 5.60 -6.55 4.77
CA LEU A 173 5.83 -6.08 3.42
C LEU A 173 5.95 -7.26 2.44
N CYS A 174 6.85 -8.22 2.70
CA CYS A 174 7.00 -9.43 1.91
C CYS A 174 6.43 -10.67 2.58
N ARG A 175 6.16 -11.69 1.75
CA ARG A 175 5.94 -13.04 2.26
C ARG A 175 7.27 -13.55 2.78
N GLY A 176 7.31 -14.00 4.03
CA GLY A 176 8.47 -14.74 4.53
C GLY A 176 8.83 -15.87 3.57
N ALA A 177 10.10 -16.26 3.54
CA ALA A 177 10.42 -17.59 3.03
C ALA A 177 9.50 -18.54 3.78
N SER A 178 8.65 -19.29 3.06
CA SER A 178 7.86 -20.35 3.67
C SER A 178 8.88 -21.18 4.43
N LYS A 179 8.86 -21.13 5.78
CA LYS A 179 9.71 -22.00 6.59
C LYS A 179 9.53 -23.38 5.96
N PRO A 180 10.61 -24.08 5.58
CA PRO A 180 10.50 -25.38 4.94
C PRO A 180 9.45 -26.14 5.71
N GLN A 181 8.31 -26.40 5.07
CA GLN A 181 7.20 -27.03 5.73
C GLN A 181 7.81 -28.28 6.33
N PRO A 182 7.76 -28.50 7.67
CA PRO A 182 8.45 -29.61 8.30
C PRO A 182 8.11 -30.82 7.46
N VAL A 183 9.11 -31.36 6.76
CA VAL A 183 8.88 -32.46 5.83
C VAL A 183 8.21 -33.50 6.70
N ALA A 184 6.93 -33.79 6.41
CA ALA A 184 6.15 -34.66 7.26
C ALA A 184 7.03 -35.87 7.53
N PRO A 185 7.33 -36.19 8.81
CA PRO A 185 8.28 -37.25 9.12
C PRO A 185 7.90 -38.43 8.25
N LYS A 186 8.84 -38.87 7.42
CA LYS A 186 8.61 -39.93 6.43
C LYS A 186 7.87 -41.03 7.18
N PRO A 187 6.68 -41.45 6.73
CA PRO A 187 5.89 -42.42 7.46
C PRO A 187 6.81 -43.58 7.82
N ASP A 188 6.91 -43.88 9.12
CA ASP A 188 7.64 -45.06 9.55
C ASP A 188 7.11 -46.25 8.74
N PRO A 189 7.98 -47.17 8.27
CA PRO A 189 7.54 -48.34 7.56
C PRO A 189 6.40 -48.99 8.34
N LEU A 190 5.22 -49.07 7.73
CA LEU A 190 4.06 -49.69 8.34
C LEU A 190 4.49 -51.07 8.86
N PRO A 191 4.29 -51.40 10.15
CA PRO A 191 4.55 -52.73 10.63
C PRO A 191 3.72 -53.71 9.79
N LEU A 192 4.42 -54.61 9.09
CA LEU A 192 3.88 -55.62 8.15
C LEU A 192 3.03 -56.71 8.81
N SER A 193 2.53 -56.49 10.02
CA SER A 193 1.76 -57.50 10.75
C SER A 193 0.27 -57.34 10.40
N PRO A 194 -0.37 -58.38 9.84
CA PRO A 194 -1.81 -58.35 9.58
C PRO A 194 -2.57 -58.17 10.90
N PRO A 195 -3.59 -57.28 10.95
CA PRO A 195 -4.44 -57.16 12.11
C PRO A 195 -5.30 -58.43 12.26
N THR A 196 -5.16 -59.11 13.40
CA THR A 196 -6.12 -60.13 13.83
C THR A 196 -7.48 -59.47 14.00
N MET A 197 -8.43 -59.81 13.11
CA MET A 197 -9.80 -59.35 13.20
C MET A 197 -10.45 -59.84 14.49
N GLN A 198 -10.86 -58.93 15.36
CA GLN A 198 -11.87 -59.20 16.38
C GLN A 198 -13.24 -58.66 15.89
N PRO A 199 -14.33 -59.41 16.11
CA PRO A 199 -15.66 -58.98 15.72
C PRO A 199 -16.17 -57.87 16.65
N THR A 200 -16.33 -56.66 16.12
CA THR A 200 -16.99 -55.57 16.84
C THR A 200 -18.48 -55.59 16.51
N SER A 201 -19.27 -55.96 17.52
CA SER A 201 -20.72 -55.86 17.53
C SER A 201 -21.19 -54.41 17.47
N THR A 202 -22.10 -54.13 16.54
CA THR A 202 -22.92 -52.93 16.41
C THR A 202 -23.68 -52.63 17.71
N PRO A 203 -23.79 -51.35 18.13
CA PRO A 203 -25.13 -50.86 18.46
C PRO A 203 -25.41 -49.39 18.08
N THR A 204 -26.61 -49.21 17.53
CA THR A 204 -27.65 -48.23 17.90
C THR A 204 -27.46 -46.75 17.61
N MET A 205 -28.30 -46.29 16.67
CA MET A 205 -28.69 -44.91 16.39
C MET A 205 -29.20 -44.17 17.63
N GLN A 206 -28.94 -42.86 17.69
CA GLN A 206 -29.81 -41.94 18.43
C GLN A 206 -30.00 -40.65 17.61
N PRO A 207 -31.24 -40.26 17.29
CA PRO A 207 -31.54 -38.99 16.66
C PRO A 207 -31.55 -37.87 17.72
N THR A 208 -30.79 -36.81 17.49
CA THR A 208 -30.83 -35.62 18.36
C THR A 208 -31.76 -34.58 17.76
N THR A 209 -32.77 -34.28 18.57
CA THR A 209 -33.90 -33.37 18.42
C THR A 209 -33.49 -31.94 18.07
N GLU A 210 -34.25 -31.35 17.14
CA GLU A 210 -34.34 -29.91 16.88
C GLU A 210 -34.86 -29.16 18.10
N VAL A 211 -34.09 -28.20 18.63
CA VAL A 211 -34.63 -27.07 19.40
C VAL A 211 -33.71 -25.87 19.19
N VAL A 212 -34.13 -24.88 18.41
CA VAL A 212 -33.74 -23.48 18.62
C VAL A 212 -34.92 -22.57 18.31
N GLU A 213 -35.73 -22.37 19.35
CA GLU A 213 -36.08 -21.08 19.93
C GLU A 213 -36.11 -19.84 19.00
N SER A 214 -37.33 -19.46 18.62
CA SER A 214 -37.66 -18.18 18.03
C SER A 214 -37.40 -17.03 19.01
N MET A 215 -36.43 -16.17 18.70
CA MET A 215 -36.24 -14.88 19.37
C MET A 215 -37.24 -13.84 18.83
N PRO A 216 -37.74 -12.92 19.70
CA PRO A 216 -38.68 -11.88 19.31
C PRO A 216 -38.01 -10.77 18.50
N LEU A 217 -38.69 -10.34 17.44
CA LEU A 217 -38.45 -9.09 16.73
C LEU A 217 -38.65 -7.90 17.68
N ALA A 218 -37.55 -7.27 18.09
CA ALA A 218 -37.57 -5.90 18.59
C ALA A 218 -37.65 -4.96 17.38
N VAL A 219 -38.83 -4.37 17.18
CA VAL A 219 -39.02 -3.23 16.28
C VAL A 219 -38.47 -2.01 17.01
N GLU A 220 -37.25 -1.59 16.67
CA GLU A 220 -36.78 -0.24 17.00
C GLU A 220 -37.36 0.73 15.98
N GLU A 221 -38.24 1.59 16.47
CA GLU A 221 -38.80 2.76 15.81
C GLU A 221 -37.78 3.90 15.99
N ASP A 222 -36.98 4.20 14.97
CA ASP A 222 -36.00 5.28 15.06
C ASP A 222 -36.19 6.36 13.99
N ASN A 223 -36.42 7.57 14.51
CA ASN A 223 -36.87 8.77 13.81
C ASN A 223 -35.72 9.46 13.06
N ASN A 224 -35.36 8.95 11.89
CA ASN A 224 -34.35 9.57 11.03
C ASN A 224 -34.98 10.38 9.88
N VAL A 225 -35.53 11.56 10.19
CA VAL A 225 -35.97 12.55 9.18
C VAL A 225 -35.13 13.84 9.23
N ALA A 226 -34.09 13.92 10.06
CA ALA A 226 -33.34 15.16 10.30
C ALA A 226 -31.90 15.21 9.74
N MET A 227 -31.51 14.31 8.83
CA MET A 227 -30.11 14.24 8.33
C MET A 227 -29.98 14.15 6.79
N ILE A 228 -30.94 14.69 6.04
CA ILE A 228 -30.87 14.81 4.55
C ILE A 228 -30.70 16.28 4.09
N GLY A 229 -30.50 17.23 5.02
CA GLY A 229 -30.35 18.66 4.68
C GLY A 229 -28.93 19.13 4.33
N GLY A 230 -27.89 18.37 4.67
CA GLY A 230 -26.49 18.86 4.59
C GLY A 230 -25.81 18.71 3.23
N ILE A 231 -26.16 17.66 2.47
CA ILE A 231 -25.40 17.28 1.26
C ILE A 231 -25.69 18.23 0.09
N VAL A 232 -26.92 18.74 -0.02
CA VAL A 232 -27.32 19.62 -1.13
C VAL A 232 -26.69 21.02 -1.00
N GLY A 233 -26.45 21.50 0.23
CA GLY A 233 -25.78 22.79 0.48
C GLY A 233 -24.29 22.78 0.14
N GLY A 234 -23.60 21.66 0.41
CA GLY A 234 -22.15 21.54 0.18
C GLY A 234 -21.76 21.60 -1.30
N VAL A 235 -22.56 21.00 -2.18
CA VAL A 235 -22.26 20.95 -3.62
C VAL A 235 -22.35 22.34 -4.26
N ALA A 236 -23.32 23.17 -3.86
CA ALA A 236 -23.46 24.52 -4.37
C ALA A 236 -22.29 25.44 -3.95
N ALA A 237 -21.87 25.37 -2.69
CA ALA A 237 -20.73 26.12 -2.19
C ALA A 237 -19.42 25.68 -2.85
N GLY A 238 -19.21 24.37 -3.02
CA GLY A 238 -18.03 23.82 -3.69
C GLY A 238 -17.91 24.26 -5.15
N LEU A 239 -19.03 24.29 -5.89
CA LEU A 239 -19.07 24.77 -7.28
C LEU A 239 -18.72 26.26 -7.39
N LEU A 240 -19.20 27.11 -6.48
CA LEU A 240 -18.88 28.54 -6.48
C LEU A 240 -17.40 28.81 -6.22
N VAL A 241 -16.78 28.06 -5.29
CA VAL A 241 -15.33 28.17 -5.02
C VAL A 241 -14.51 27.73 -6.22
N LEU A 242 -14.87 26.62 -6.87
CA LEU A 242 -14.19 26.13 -8.09
C LEU A 242 -14.26 27.14 -9.24
N ILE A 243 -15.44 27.73 -9.48
CA ILE A 243 -15.62 28.78 -10.50
C ILE A 243 -14.75 30.00 -10.17
N GLY A 244 -14.71 30.43 -8.90
CA GLY A 244 -13.87 31.54 -8.45
C GLY A 244 -12.37 31.31 -8.69
N VAL A 245 -11.87 30.11 -8.36
CA VAL A 245 -10.46 29.73 -8.58
C VAL A 245 -10.12 29.70 -10.07
N LEU A 246 -11.00 29.13 -10.91
CA LEU A 246 -10.80 29.10 -12.36
C LEU A 246 -10.77 30.51 -12.97
N PHE A 247 -11.67 31.40 -12.53
CA PHE A 247 -11.72 32.78 -12.98
C PHE A 247 -10.46 33.56 -12.59
N PHE A 248 -9.97 33.36 -11.35
CA PHE A 248 -8.75 33.98 -10.86
C PHE A 248 -7.50 33.51 -11.63
N ARG A 249 -7.41 32.21 -11.96
CA ARG A 249 -6.31 31.66 -12.76
C ARG A 249 -6.35 32.14 -14.21
N ARG A 250 -7.54 32.32 -14.80
CA ARG A 250 -7.67 32.91 -16.15
C ARG A 250 -7.18 34.36 -16.17
N LYS A 251 -7.58 35.18 -15.19
CA LYS A 251 -7.18 36.60 -15.14
C LYS A 251 -5.66 36.79 -14.98
N ARG A 252 -4.96 35.88 -14.30
CA ARG A 252 -3.49 35.92 -14.22
C ARG A 252 -2.78 35.67 -15.56
N LYS A 253 -3.40 34.99 -16.52
CA LYS A 253 -2.78 34.72 -17.83
C LYS A 253 -2.87 35.91 -18.79
N GLU A 254 -3.84 36.79 -18.60
CA GLU A 254 -4.03 37.99 -19.45
C GLU A 254 -3.23 39.21 -18.95
N GLY A 255 -2.59 39.11 -17.78
CA GLY A 255 -1.83 40.19 -17.15
C GLY A 255 -0.32 40.11 -17.31
N LYS A 256 0.22 39.69 -18.46
CA LYS A 256 1.64 39.94 -18.78
C LYS A 256 1.76 41.29 -19.50
N PRO A 257 2.13 42.38 -18.80
CA PRO A 257 2.48 43.63 -19.47
C PRO A 257 3.72 43.40 -20.33
N LEU A 258 3.61 43.82 -21.60
CA LEU A 258 4.71 44.06 -22.52
C LEU A 258 5.81 44.86 -21.81
N SER A 259 6.88 44.19 -21.38
CA SER A 259 8.16 44.81 -21.10
C SER A 259 9.17 44.23 -22.09
N ASN A 260 9.03 44.68 -23.33
CA ASN A 260 10.14 44.70 -24.30
C ASN A 260 11.10 45.80 -23.82
N LEU A 261 12.14 45.41 -23.08
CA LEU A 261 13.35 46.21 -22.95
C LEU A 261 14.53 45.30 -23.26
N ASN A 262 14.97 45.49 -24.50
CA ASN A 262 16.24 45.13 -25.10
C ASN A 262 17.42 45.37 -24.14
N PRO A 263 18.15 44.34 -23.68
CA PRO A 263 19.49 44.53 -23.18
C PRO A 263 20.42 44.63 -24.40
N ASP A 264 20.73 45.87 -24.79
CA ASP A 264 21.81 46.16 -25.71
C ASP A 264 23.09 45.45 -25.22
N ARG A 265 23.47 44.40 -25.95
CA ARG A 265 24.71 44.34 -26.71
C ARG A 265 25.83 45.23 -26.14
N ILE A 266 26.62 44.66 -25.24
CA ILE A 266 28.00 45.08 -25.03
C ILE A 266 28.86 44.05 -25.75
N ASP A 267 29.23 44.39 -26.99
CA ASP A 267 30.35 43.78 -27.69
C ASP A 267 31.62 44.12 -26.88
N VAL A 268 32.23 43.12 -26.23
CA VAL A 268 33.59 43.25 -25.69
C VAL A 268 34.54 42.74 -26.77
N GLU A 269 35.14 43.70 -27.47
CA GLU A 269 36.24 43.50 -28.40
C GLU A 269 37.46 42.86 -27.71
N ASN A 270 38.16 42.08 -28.53
CA ASN A 270 39.48 41.52 -28.31
C ASN A 270 40.49 42.53 -27.73
N GLU A 271 41.35 42.05 -26.84
CA GLU A 271 42.74 42.49 -26.83
C GLU A 271 43.66 41.27 -26.72
N GLU A 272 44.31 40.96 -27.84
CA GLU A 272 45.53 40.17 -27.87
C GLU A 272 46.62 40.91 -27.08
N LEU A 273 47.31 40.25 -26.15
CA LEU A 273 48.66 40.70 -25.79
C LEU A 273 49.61 39.54 -25.45
N SER A 274 50.38 39.21 -26.48
CA SER A 274 51.82 38.92 -26.52
C SER A 274 52.49 38.15 -25.38
N VAL A 275 53.01 37.00 -25.79
CA VAL A 275 54.37 36.46 -25.55
C VAL A 275 55.34 37.43 -24.87
N GLY A 276 55.95 36.92 -23.79
CA GLY A 276 57.16 37.39 -23.13
C GLY A 276 57.61 36.37 -22.10
#